data_AF-A0A520EAX9-F1
#
_entry.id   AF-A0A520EAX9-F1
#
_cell.length_a   1.000
_cell.length_b   1.000
_cell.length_c   1.000
_cell.angle_alpha   90.00
_cell.angle_beta   90.00
_cell.angle_gamma   90.00
#
_symmetry.space_group_name_H-M   'P 1'
#
loop_
_entity.id
_entity.type
_entity.pdbx_description
1 polymer ?
#
loop_
_entity_poly.entity_id
_entity_poly.type
_entity_poly.pdbx_seq_one_letter_code
_entity_poly.pdbx_strand_id
1 'polypeptide(L)'
;IIRYIKYNTGKSGIIYCLSRKKVEEVAEALNLNGIKALPYHAGLEPKVRADTQDKFLMEDAEVIVATIAFGMGIDKPDVRFVIHHDIPKSMEGYYQETGRAGRDGGEGFCLAFYAQKDVDKLAKFMKDKPVSEREIGTQILKEVIDYAESGVCRRKQILHYFGENFNETGCNCMCDNCKKPKQQFEAEQNLLTFLKLVQSTDEKFDDNHLLNIFMGSETAQTIAYEQNKLPEYGLGKTDGEILWKSLIRQAVLNNFVSKDIDSYGILKLTKAGKDFIENPYSLKFILNELIESAADDDEEDVKHGTGALDAQLLGLLKDLRKKIAKQKNVPPFVVFQDPSLEEMCTHYPIVMDELKQISGVGHGKAVKFGSPFIELIKKYVEDNDVERPIDLVIKTQANKSALKVSIIQNIDRQIGLEDIAKSKGITYFDILKEVEAIVNSGTKLNLGYFVDEVIDEDRQDEVFDYFRAADNDSIDEALNDLGESDYTREEIQLMRIKFMSELGN
;
A
#
# COMPACT_ATOMS: atom_id res chain seq x y z
N ILE A 1 -3.16 -7.94 -6.43
CA ILE A 1 -2.58 -8.88 -7.43
C ILE A 1 -3.45 -10.12 -7.63
N ILE A 2 -3.65 -10.95 -6.60
CA ILE A 2 -4.40 -12.23 -6.72
C ILE A 2 -5.80 -12.01 -7.32
N ARG A 3 -6.54 -10.99 -6.84
CA ARG A 3 -7.84 -10.58 -7.40
C ARG A 3 -7.76 -10.38 -8.92
N TYR A 4 -6.81 -9.57 -9.38
CA TYR A 4 -6.63 -9.27 -10.80
C TYR A 4 -6.37 -10.54 -11.63
N ILE A 5 -5.52 -11.45 -11.13
CA ILE A 5 -5.18 -12.67 -11.86
C ILE A 5 -6.38 -13.62 -11.95
N LYS A 6 -7.18 -13.76 -10.89
CA LYS A 6 -8.40 -14.59 -10.95
C LYS A 6 -9.44 -14.04 -11.94
N TYR A 7 -9.58 -12.71 -12.04
CA TYR A 7 -10.39 -12.08 -13.10
C TYR A 7 -9.83 -12.32 -14.51
N ASN A 8 -8.55 -12.70 -14.62
CA ASN A 8 -7.85 -12.99 -15.87
C ASN A 8 -7.40 -14.45 -15.92
N THR A 9 -8.22 -15.38 -15.43
CA THR A 9 -7.89 -16.81 -15.40
C THR A 9 -7.56 -17.33 -16.81
N GLY A 10 -6.50 -18.15 -16.91
CA GLY A 10 -6.02 -18.71 -18.17
C GLY A 10 -5.15 -17.76 -19.01
N LYS A 11 -4.89 -16.54 -18.54
CA LYS A 11 -3.96 -15.61 -19.19
C LYS A 11 -2.57 -15.71 -18.55
N SER A 12 -1.52 -15.80 -19.36
CA SER A 12 -0.13 -15.78 -18.86
C SER A 12 0.30 -14.38 -18.45
N GLY A 13 1.11 -14.29 -17.39
CA GLY A 13 1.63 -13.00 -16.95
C GLY A 13 2.95 -13.04 -16.18
N ILE A 14 3.54 -11.85 -16.01
CA ILE A 14 4.81 -11.66 -15.30
C ILE A 14 4.59 -10.68 -14.15
N ILE A 15 5.16 -10.96 -12.99
CA ILE A 15 5.15 -10.07 -11.83
C ILE A 15 6.58 -9.73 -11.46
N TYR A 16 6.95 -8.46 -11.52
CA TYR A 16 8.27 -7.97 -11.14
C TYR A 16 8.31 -7.49 -9.69
N CYS A 17 9.29 -7.98 -8.94
CA CYS A 17 9.60 -7.57 -7.57
C CYS A 17 11.07 -7.17 -7.43
N LEU A 18 11.39 -6.29 -6.47
CA LEU A 18 12.74 -5.76 -6.23
C LEU A 18 13.70 -6.76 -5.56
N SER A 19 13.18 -7.75 -4.82
CA SER A 19 14.01 -8.67 -4.02
C SER A 19 13.67 -10.14 -4.23
N ARG A 20 14.67 -11.01 -4.07
CA ARG A 20 14.53 -12.48 -4.19
C ARG A 20 13.52 -13.03 -3.18
N LYS A 21 13.61 -12.57 -1.93
CA LYS A 21 12.67 -12.92 -0.86
C LYS A 21 11.22 -12.59 -1.26
N LYS A 22 10.97 -11.39 -1.79
CA LYS A 22 9.62 -10.99 -2.22
C LYS A 22 9.12 -11.83 -3.41
N VAL A 23 10.01 -12.20 -4.33
CA VAL A 23 9.66 -13.10 -5.44
C VAL A 23 9.15 -14.45 -4.92
N GLU A 24 9.86 -15.06 -3.97
CA GLU A 24 9.45 -16.33 -3.37
C GLU A 24 8.12 -16.18 -2.60
N GLU A 25 7.99 -15.15 -1.76
CA GLU A 25 6.76 -14.87 -1.00
C GLU A 25 5.52 -14.68 -1.89
N VAL A 26 5.65 -13.88 -2.95
CA VAL A 26 4.53 -13.61 -3.88
C VAL A 26 4.20 -14.86 -4.69
N ALA A 27 5.18 -15.62 -5.14
CA ALA A 27 4.94 -16.89 -5.84
C ALA A 27 4.21 -17.90 -4.95
N GLU A 28 4.64 -18.04 -3.69
CA GLU A 28 3.97 -18.93 -2.74
C GLU A 28 2.54 -18.47 -2.43
N ALA A 29 2.33 -17.18 -2.18
CA ALA A 29 1.00 -16.63 -1.96
C ALA A 29 0.05 -16.89 -3.14
N LEU A 30 0.53 -16.80 -4.38
CA LEU A 30 -0.26 -17.14 -5.57
C LEU A 30 -0.62 -18.62 -5.61
N ASN A 31 0.34 -19.52 -5.37
CA ASN A 31 0.11 -20.96 -5.34
C ASN A 31 -0.89 -21.39 -4.24
N LEU A 32 -0.80 -20.80 -3.04
CA LEU A 32 -1.77 -21.01 -1.97
C LEU A 32 -3.20 -20.64 -2.41
N ASN A 33 -3.33 -19.69 -3.33
CA ASN A 33 -4.59 -19.22 -3.87
C ASN A 33 -5.01 -19.91 -5.18
N GLY A 34 -4.35 -21.02 -5.54
CA GLY A 34 -4.69 -21.86 -6.69
C GLY A 34 -4.18 -21.32 -8.03
N ILE A 35 -3.28 -20.34 -8.02
CA ILE A 35 -2.66 -19.78 -9.24
C ILE A 35 -1.31 -20.43 -9.43
N LYS A 36 -1.08 -21.05 -10.59
CA LYS A 36 0.18 -21.73 -10.92
C LYS A 36 1.29 -20.70 -11.16
N ALA A 37 2.04 -20.36 -10.11
CA ALA A 37 3.10 -19.36 -10.16
C ALA A 37 4.48 -19.96 -9.87
N LEU A 38 5.51 -19.57 -10.63
CA LEU A 38 6.89 -19.99 -10.35
C LEU A 38 7.79 -18.77 -10.07
N PRO A 39 8.67 -18.85 -9.06
CA PRO A 39 9.66 -17.80 -8.80
C PRO A 39 10.81 -17.88 -9.80
N TYR A 40 11.36 -16.72 -10.17
CA TYR A 40 12.55 -16.62 -11.01
C TYR A 40 13.48 -15.48 -10.55
N HIS A 41 14.69 -15.84 -10.13
CA HIS A 41 15.72 -14.86 -9.79
C HIS A 41 17.13 -15.46 -9.89
N ALA A 42 18.15 -14.60 -9.90
CA ALA A 42 19.55 -14.99 -10.02
C ALA A 42 20.08 -15.89 -8.88
N GLY A 43 19.35 -16.02 -7.76
CA GLY A 43 19.66 -16.97 -6.69
C GLY A 43 19.32 -18.44 -7.00
N LEU A 44 18.52 -18.71 -8.05
CA LEU A 44 18.17 -20.08 -8.43
C LEU A 44 19.30 -20.72 -9.24
N GLU A 45 19.46 -22.04 -9.07
CA GLU A 45 20.40 -22.81 -9.89
C GLU A 45 20.10 -22.65 -11.39
N PRO A 46 21.12 -22.61 -12.27
CA PRO A 46 20.91 -22.45 -13.71
C PRO A 46 19.93 -23.47 -14.32
N LYS A 47 19.98 -24.72 -13.85
CA LYS A 47 19.06 -25.78 -14.31
C LYS A 47 17.61 -25.50 -13.94
N VAL A 48 17.38 -25.00 -12.72
CA VAL A 48 16.04 -24.62 -12.24
C VAL A 48 15.52 -23.42 -13.02
N ARG A 49 16.37 -22.43 -13.32
CA ARG A 49 15.98 -21.28 -14.15
C ARG A 49 15.55 -21.70 -15.56
N ALA A 50 16.30 -22.60 -16.19
CA ALA A 50 15.94 -23.14 -17.51
C ALA A 50 14.59 -23.88 -17.47
N ASP A 51 14.40 -24.78 -16.50
CA ASP A 51 13.16 -25.53 -16.31
C ASP A 51 11.94 -24.62 -16.03
N THR A 52 12.11 -23.59 -15.19
CA THR A 52 11.06 -22.59 -14.94
C THR A 52 10.69 -21.81 -16.20
N GLN A 53 11.68 -21.43 -17.01
CA GLN A 53 11.45 -20.76 -18.29
C GLN A 53 10.69 -21.67 -19.27
N ASP A 54 11.10 -22.93 -19.39
CA ASP A 54 10.44 -23.91 -20.26
C ASP A 54 8.98 -24.13 -19.84
N LYS A 55 8.72 -24.29 -18.53
CA LYS A 55 7.35 -24.42 -17.99
C LYS A 55 6.47 -23.20 -18.29
N PHE A 56 7.03 -21.99 -18.28
CA PHE A 56 6.28 -20.80 -18.64
C PHE A 56 5.99 -20.72 -20.14
N LEU A 57 6.95 -21.12 -20.98
CA LEU A 57 6.77 -21.16 -22.43
C LEU A 57 5.75 -22.22 -22.86
N MET A 58 5.75 -23.37 -22.19
CA MET A 58 4.84 -24.50 -22.45
C MET A 58 3.48 -24.38 -21.73
N GLU A 59 3.20 -23.24 -21.06
CA GLU A 59 1.96 -22.97 -20.33
C GLU A 59 1.67 -23.89 -19.13
N ASP A 60 2.68 -24.63 -18.66
CA ASP A 60 2.64 -25.38 -17.41
C ASP A 60 2.58 -24.45 -16.18
N ALA A 61 3.11 -23.23 -16.32
CA ALA A 61 3.00 -22.15 -15.35
C ALA A 61 2.24 -20.96 -15.97
N GLU A 62 1.24 -20.45 -15.24
CA GLU A 62 0.44 -19.30 -15.66
C GLU A 62 1.18 -17.99 -15.39
N VAL A 63 1.89 -17.91 -14.27
CA VAL A 63 2.52 -16.67 -13.82
C VAL A 63 3.99 -16.91 -13.47
N ILE A 64 4.86 -16.03 -13.94
CA ILE A 64 6.23 -15.92 -13.43
C ILE A 64 6.32 -14.74 -12.50
N VAL A 65 6.78 -14.99 -11.27
CA VAL A 65 7.18 -13.93 -10.34
C VAL A 65 8.68 -13.80 -10.41
N ALA A 66 9.21 -12.62 -10.66
CA ALA A 66 10.62 -12.47 -10.94
C ALA A 66 11.25 -11.17 -10.46
N THR A 67 12.58 -11.20 -10.33
CA THR A 67 13.37 -9.96 -10.36
C THR A 67 13.72 -9.59 -11.79
N ILE A 68 14.39 -8.46 -11.99
CA ILE A 68 14.94 -7.99 -13.28
C ILE A 68 15.82 -9.02 -14.00
N ALA A 69 16.26 -10.09 -13.32
CA ALA A 69 16.99 -11.19 -13.92
C ALA A 69 16.15 -11.96 -14.97
N PHE A 70 14.82 -11.89 -14.88
CA PHE A 70 13.91 -12.48 -15.87
C PHE A 70 13.65 -11.46 -16.98
N GLY A 71 14.54 -11.40 -17.96
CA GLY A 71 14.33 -10.47 -19.06
C GLY A 71 15.14 -10.69 -20.34
N MET A 72 16.42 -11.03 -20.25
CA MET A 72 17.22 -11.28 -21.45
C MET A 72 16.85 -12.65 -22.04
N GLY A 73 16.30 -12.68 -23.26
CA GLY A 73 16.13 -13.91 -24.04
C GLY A 73 14.80 -14.65 -23.91
N ILE A 74 13.79 -14.05 -23.24
CA ILE A 74 12.43 -14.63 -23.19
C ILE A 74 11.54 -13.96 -24.22
N ASP A 75 10.96 -14.78 -25.08
CA ASP A 75 10.08 -14.36 -26.17
C ASP A 75 8.80 -15.22 -26.18
N LYS A 76 8.00 -15.10 -25.12
CA LYS A 76 6.62 -15.61 -25.11
C LYS A 76 5.73 -14.52 -25.73
N PRO A 77 5.14 -14.74 -26.91
CA PRO A 77 4.43 -13.67 -27.62
C PRO A 77 3.11 -13.29 -26.94
N ASP A 78 2.54 -14.20 -26.18
CA ASP A 78 1.18 -14.16 -25.65
C ASP A 78 1.10 -13.81 -24.15
N VAL A 79 2.09 -13.09 -23.61
CA VAL A 79 2.01 -12.53 -22.25
C VAL A 79 0.92 -11.45 -22.21
N ARG A 80 -0.11 -11.65 -21.38
CA ARG A 80 -1.30 -10.78 -21.34
C ARG A 80 -1.22 -9.69 -20.29
N PHE A 81 -0.45 -9.89 -19.25
CA PHE A 81 -0.21 -8.86 -18.25
C PHE A 81 1.21 -8.86 -17.70
N VAL A 82 1.70 -7.66 -17.41
CA VAL A 82 2.93 -7.43 -16.65
C VAL A 82 2.56 -6.57 -15.45
N ILE A 83 2.88 -7.05 -14.26
CA ILE A 83 2.62 -6.36 -13.00
C ILE A 83 3.94 -6.00 -12.34
N HIS A 84 4.19 -4.73 -12.09
CA HIS A 84 5.23 -4.27 -11.18
C HIS A 84 4.65 -4.22 -9.76
N HIS A 85 5.03 -5.17 -8.91
CA HIS A 85 4.66 -5.18 -7.50
C HIS A 85 5.30 -4.00 -6.76
N ASP A 86 6.55 -3.72 -7.11
CA ASP A 86 7.33 -2.63 -6.55
C ASP A 86 7.67 -1.63 -7.67
N ILE A 87 7.90 -0.37 -7.31
CA ILE A 87 8.28 0.66 -8.28
C ILE A 87 9.55 0.26 -9.08
N PRO A 88 9.55 0.41 -10.42
CA PRO A 88 10.73 0.11 -11.23
C PRO A 88 11.89 1.06 -10.90
N LYS A 89 13.12 0.62 -11.17
CA LYS A 89 14.33 1.41 -10.87
C LYS A 89 14.60 2.52 -11.88
N SER A 90 14.07 2.40 -13.08
CA SER A 90 14.23 3.36 -14.17
C SER A 90 13.09 3.24 -15.18
N MET A 91 12.89 4.27 -15.99
CA MET A 91 11.89 4.25 -17.06
C MET A 91 12.28 3.30 -18.20
N GLU A 92 13.58 3.11 -18.46
CA GLU A 92 14.07 2.13 -19.43
C GLU A 92 13.77 0.70 -18.99
N GLY A 93 14.05 0.39 -17.72
CA GLY A 93 13.71 -0.91 -17.14
C GLY A 93 12.22 -1.16 -17.24
N TYR A 94 11.41 -0.19 -16.79
CA TYR A 94 9.95 -0.28 -16.87
C TYR A 94 9.45 -0.52 -18.30
N TYR A 95 9.97 0.23 -19.29
CA TYR A 95 9.58 0.08 -20.69
C TYR A 95 9.96 -1.30 -21.26
N GLN A 96 11.17 -1.78 -20.99
CA GLN A 96 11.62 -3.10 -21.46
C GLN A 96 10.84 -4.24 -20.81
N GLU A 97 10.51 -4.10 -19.52
CA GLU A 97 9.78 -5.10 -18.74
C GLU A 97 8.31 -5.17 -19.15
N THR A 98 7.64 -4.02 -19.25
CA THR A 98 6.24 -3.93 -19.69
C THR A 98 6.08 -4.27 -21.18
N GLY A 99 7.07 -3.97 -22.02
CA GLY A 99 7.11 -4.34 -23.44
C GLY A 99 7.17 -5.85 -23.73
N ARG A 100 7.09 -6.69 -22.71
CA ARG A 100 6.88 -8.14 -22.84
C ARG A 100 5.42 -8.50 -23.05
N ALA A 101 4.49 -7.67 -22.57
CA ALA A 101 3.08 -7.91 -22.76
C ALA A 101 2.68 -7.66 -24.22
N GLY A 102 1.82 -8.50 -24.79
CA GLY A 102 1.18 -8.21 -26.08
C GLY A 102 2.09 -8.24 -27.31
N ARG A 103 3.17 -9.04 -27.31
CA ARG A 103 4.10 -9.11 -28.47
C ARG A 103 3.48 -9.70 -29.73
N ASP A 104 2.44 -10.53 -29.58
CA ASP A 104 1.57 -10.99 -30.66
C ASP A 104 0.66 -9.90 -31.27
N GLY A 105 0.72 -8.66 -30.74
CA GLY A 105 -0.18 -7.57 -31.12
C GLY A 105 -1.57 -7.67 -30.48
N GLY A 106 -1.79 -8.69 -29.63
CA GLY A 106 -2.99 -8.83 -28.81
C GLY A 106 -2.99 -7.92 -27.58
N GLU A 107 -3.95 -8.15 -26.69
CA GLU A 107 -4.06 -7.37 -25.45
C GLU A 107 -2.81 -7.56 -24.57
N GLY A 108 -2.26 -6.45 -24.06
CA GLY A 108 -1.22 -6.44 -23.05
C GLY A 108 -1.56 -5.40 -21.98
N PHE A 109 -1.78 -5.85 -20.74
CA PHE A 109 -2.11 -4.98 -19.62
C PHE A 109 -0.90 -4.78 -18.71
N CYS A 110 -0.48 -3.53 -18.53
CA CYS A 110 0.65 -3.18 -17.68
C CYS A 110 0.13 -2.49 -16.42
N LEU A 111 0.40 -3.07 -15.25
CA LEU A 111 0.00 -2.55 -13.95
C LEU A 111 1.24 -2.26 -13.11
N ALA A 112 1.36 -1.06 -12.57
CA ALA A 112 2.39 -0.75 -11.58
C ALA A 112 1.74 -0.37 -10.26
N PHE A 113 2.15 -1.03 -9.18
CA PHE A 113 1.88 -0.56 -7.83
C PHE A 113 2.93 0.48 -7.45
N TYR A 114 2.48 1.56 -6.82
CA TYR A 114 3.32 2.66 -6.39
C TYR A 114 3.04 2.95 -4.93
N ALA A 115 4.11 3.02 -4.13
CA ALA A 115 4.06 3.42 -2.74
C ALA A 115 5.30 4.24 -2.39
N GLN A 116 5.14 5.27 -1.56
CA GLN A 116 6.24 6.14 -1.13
C GLN A 116 7.35 5.34 -0.42
N LYS A 117 7.00 4.32 0.35
CA LYS A 117 7.98 3.44 1.03
C LYS A 117 8.94 2.73 0.07
N ASP A 118 8.50 2.43 -1.16
CA ASP A 118 9.36 1.82 -2.17
C ASP A 118 10.37 2.84 -2.72
N VAL A 119 9.94 4.10 -2.88
CA VAL A 119 10.81 5.22 -3.26
C VAL A 119 11.89 5.41 -2.20
N ASP A 120 11.52 5.45 -0.92
CA ASP A 120 12.45 5.64 0.19
C ASP A 120 13.46 4.48 0.28
N LYS A 121 13.01 3.25 0.00
CA LYS A 121 13.87 2.08 -0.07
C LYS A 121 14.89 2.18 -1.20
N LEU A 122 14.48 2.64 -2.38
CA LEU A 122 15.39 2.87 -3.50
C LEU A 122 16.37 4.01 -3.22
N ALA A 123 15.91 5.10 -2.61
CA ALA A 123 16.76 6.22 -2.20
C ALA A 123 17.82 5.79 -1.18
N LYS A 124 17.47 4.93 -0.20
CA LYS A 124 18.43 4.34 0.75
C LYS A 124 19.55 3.56 0.06
N PHE A 125 19.25 2.80 -1.01
CA PHE A 125 20.27 2.08 -1.78
C PHE A 125 21.27 3.00 -2.51
N MET A 126 20.91 4.27 -2.72
CA MET A 126 21.79 5.26 -3.36
C MET A 126 22.70 5.98 -2.36
N LYS A 127 22.42 5.90 -1.06
CA LYS A 127 23.13 6.68 -0.01
C LYS A 127 24.62 6.35 0.09
N ASP A 128 24.96 5.07 -0.02
CA ASP A 128 26.33 4.57 0.18
C ASP A 128 27.17 4.57 -1.11
N LYS A 129 26.61 5.05 -2.22
CA LYS A 129 27.29 5.11 -3.51
C LYS A 129 28.14 6.38 -3.67
N PRO A 130 29.15 6.38 -4.56
CA PRO A 130 29.89 7.59 -4.93
C PRO A 130 28.94 8.73 -5.37
N VAL A 131 29.35 9.97 -5.14
CA VAL A 131 28.52 11.17 -5.38
C VAL A 131 27.98 11.21 -6.81
N SER A 132 28.81 10.95 -7.81
CA SER A 132 28.41 10.93 -9.22
C SER A 132 27.36 9.87 -9.54
N GLU A 133 27.51 8.65 -9.01
CA GLU A 133 26.51 7.58 -9.17
C GLU A 133 25.21 7.91 -8.43
N ARG A 134 25.32 8.54 -7.26
CA ARG A 134 24.18 8.98 -6.47
C ARG A 134 23.35 10.03 -7.20
N GLU A 135 24.00 11.04 -7.78
CA GLU A 135 23.32 12.09 -8.55
C GLU A 135 22.57 11.51 -9.76
N ILE A 136 23.25 10.69 -10.55
CA ILE A 136 22.64 10.02 -11.72
C ILE A 136 21.47 9.14 -11.29
N GLY A 137 21.65 8.30 -10.26
CA GLY A 137 20.57 7.41 -9.82
C GLY A 137 19.40 8.14 -9.18
N THR A 138 19.61 9.27 -8.51
CA THR A 138 18.54 10.15 -8.03
C THR A 138 17.74 10.72 -9.20
N GLN A 139 18.40 11.16 -10.27
CA GLN A 139 17.73 11.68 -11.46
C GLN A 139 16.91 10.59 -12.17
N ILE A 140 17.48 9.38 -12.31
CA ILE A 140 16.76 8.24 -12.90
C ILE A 140 15.53 7.88 -12.05
N LEU A 141 15.67 7.83 -10.73
CA LEU A 141 14.55 7.55 -9.83
C LEU A 141 13.48 8.63 -9.91
N LYS A 142 13.88 9.91 -9.99
CA LYS A 142 12.97 11.04 -10.15
C LYS A 142 12.08 10.89 -11.38
N GLU A 143 12.62 10.44 -12.52
CA GLU A 143 11.81 10.25 -13.73
C GLU A 143 10.74 9.16 -13.57
N VAL A 144 11.00 8.14 -12.74
CA VAL A 144 10.00 7.11 -12.42
C VAL A 144 8.92 7.65 -11.47
N ILE A 145 9.31 8.41 -10.46
CA ILE A 145 8.37 9.10 -9.54
C ILE A 145 7.48 10.05 -10.34
N ASP A 146 8.09 10.91 -11.17
CA ASP A 146 7.38 11.87 -12.03
C ASP A 146 6.40 11.12 -12.96
N TYR A 147 6.79 9.96 -13.51
CA TYR A 147 5.91 9.12 -14.31
C TYR A 147 4.72 8.59 -13.51
N ALA A 148 4.93 8.11 -12.28
CA ALA A 148 3.89 7.52 -11.43
C ALA A 148 2.88 8.57 -10.94
N GLU A 149 3.37 9.73 -10.47
CA GLU A 149 2.57 10.80 -9.87
C GLU A 149 1.88 11.71 -10.88
N SER A 150 2.35 11.74 -12.13
CA SER A 150 1.76 12.62 -13.14
C SER A 150 0.36 12.15 -13.57
N GLY A 151 -0.57 13.10 -13.66
CA GLY A 151 -1.90 12.91 -14.27
C GLY A 151 -1.92 12.97 -15.80
N VAL A 152 -0.77 13.17 -16.46
CA VAL A 152 -0.67 13.26 -17.94
C VAL A 152 -0.70 11.87 -18.57
N CYS A 153 -1.21 11.75 -19.79
CA CYS A 153 -1.21 10.51 -20.59
C CYS A 153 0.10 9.70 -20.43
N ARG A 154 0.00 8.46 -19.90
CA ARG A 154 1.18 7.60 -19.64
C ARG A 154 2.02 7.36 -20.89
N ARG A 155 1.37 7.14 -22.04
CA ARG A 155 2.05 6.92 -23.33
C ARG A 155 2.82 8.15 -23.80
N LYS A 156 2.27 9.35 -23.60
CA LYS A 156 2.97 10.61 -23.91
C LYS A 156 4.24 10.74 -23.09
N GLN A 157 4.17 10.41 -21.80
CA GLN A 157 5.32 10.47 -20.89
C GLN A 157 6.42 9.48 -21.29
N ILE A 158 6.08 8.22 -21.55
CA ILE A 158 7.04 7.19 -21.97
C ILE A 158 7.72 7.58 -23.29
N LEU A 159 6.95 8.00 -24.30
CA LEU A 159 7.52 8.35 -25.60
C LEU A 159 8.40 9.59 -25.52
N HIS A 160 7.98 10.61 -24.76
CA HIS A 160 8.79 11.80 -24.54
C HIS A 160 10.13 11.48 -23.85
N TYR A 161 10.13 10.55 -22.89
CA TYR A 161 11.35 10.09 -22.24
C TYR A 161 12.37 9.51 -23.23
N PHE A 162 11.92 8.83 -24.29
CA PHE A 162 12.77 8.30 -25.36
C PHE A 162 12.98 9.28 -26.53
N GLY A 163 12.62 10.55 -26.36
CA GLY A 163 12.82 11.60 -27.37
C GLY A 163 11.76 11.65 -28.47
N GLU A 164 10.64 10.95 -28.29
CA GLU A 164 9.52 10.94 -29.24
C GLU A 164 8.37 11.87 -28.80
N ASN A 165 7.85 12.64 -29.76
CA ASN A 165 6.68 13.48 -29.52
C ASN A 165 5.39 12.72 -29.81
N PHE A 166 4.47 12.74 -28.84
CA PHE A 166 3.21 12.02 -28.95
C PHE A 166 2.02 12.90 -28.60
N ASN A 167 1.02 12.89 -29.48
CA ASN A 167 -0.27 13.52 -29.23
C ASN A 167 -1.16 12.54 -28.44
N GLU A 168 -1.60 12.96 -27.26
CA GLU A 168 -2.40 12.14 -26.34
C GLU A 168 -3.75 11.68 -26.91
N THR A 169 -4.28 12.36 -27.93
CA THR A 169 -5.46 11.88 -28.69
C THR A 169 -5.22 10.49 -29.30
N GLY A 170 -3.99 10.17 -29.68
CA GLY A 170 -3.60 8.85 -30.19
C GLY A 170 -3.49 7.76 -29.11
N CYS A 171 -3.67 8.10 -27.83
CA CYS A 171 -3.70 7.12 -26.74
C CYS A 171 -4.98 6.26 -26.79
N ASN A 172 -6.06 6.78 -27.41
CA ASN A 172 -7.35 6.08 -27.53
C ASN A 172 -7.89 5.58 -26.18
N CYS A 173 -7.72 6.37 -25.11
CA CYS A 173 -8.13 6.02 -23.75
C CYS A 173 -7.57 4.67 -23.24
N MET A 174 -6.37 4.28 -23.67
CA MET A 174 -5.75 3.01 -23.28
C MET A 174 -4.98 3.06 -21.95
N CYS A 175 -4.63 4.24 -21.43
CA CYS A 175 -4.03 4.40 -20.11
C CYS A 175 -5.02 4.90 -19.05
N ASP A 176 -4.73 4.64 -17.79
CA ASP A 176 -5.49 5.07 -16.61
C ASP A 176 -5.77 6.59 -16.61
N ASN A 177 -4.75 7.40 -16.87
CA ASN A 177 -4.88 8.87 -16.89
C ASN A 177 -5.82 9.38 -17.99
N CYS A 178 -5.84 8.74 -19.16
CA CYS A 178 -6.77 9.09 -20.23
C CYS A 178 -8.19 8.55 -19.98
N LYS A 179 -8.35 7.48 -19.19
CA LYS A 179 -9.66 6.92 -18.79
C LYS A 179 -10.33 7.74 -17.70
N LYS A 180 -9.54 8.32 -16.78
CA LYS A 180 -10.00 9.17 -15.69
C LYS A 180 -9.25 10.50 -15.72
N PRO A 181 -9.64 11.45 -16.60
CA PRO A 181 -8.99 12.75 -16.68
C PRO A 181 -9.03 13.47 -15.33
N LYS A 182 -7.89 14.04 -14.94
CA LYS A 182 -7.71 14.80 -13.70
C LYS A 182 -8.15 16.25 -13.86
N GLN A 183 -8.24 16.98 -12.74
CA GLN A 183 -8.54 18.41 -12.74
C GLN A 183 -7.54 19.16 -13.63
N GLN A 184 -8.02 20.20 -14.33
CA GLN A 184 -7.20 21.07 -15.16
C GLN A 184 -7.19 22.50 -14.62
N PHE A 185 -6.15 23.26 -14.95
CA PHE A 185 -6.03 24.68 -14.65
C PHE A 185 -5.56 25.46 -15.89
N GLU A 186 -5.91 26.74 -15.96
CA GLU A 186 -5.41 27.66 -16.99
C GLU A 186 -3.93 27.93 -16.74
N ALA A 187 -3.08 27.55 -17.69
CA ALA A 187 -1.63 27.54 -17.48
C ALA A 187 -0.90 28.71 -18.14
N GLU A 188 -1.59 29.53 -18.95
CA GLU A 188 -0.96 30.58 -19.78
C GLU A 188 -0.06 31.52 -18.96
N GLN A 189 -0.60 32.15 -17.92
CA GLN A 189 0.14 33.14 -17.13
C GLN A 189 1.27 32.51 -16.33
N ASN A 190 1.01 31.38 -15.66
CA ASN A 190 2.02 30.69 -14.87
C ASN A 190 3.14 30.13 -15.76
N LEU A 191 2.83 29.64 -16.97
CA LEU A 191 3.81 29.15 -17.93
C LEU A 191 4.67 30.29 -18.45
N LEU A 192 4.07 31.43 -18.80
CA LEU A 192 4.81 32.62 -19.21
C LEU A 192 5.79 33.07 -18.12
N THR A 193 5.35 33.12 -16.87
CA THR A 193 6.20 33.46 -15.73
C THR A 193 7.34 32.46 -15.56
N PHE A 194 7.05 31.15 -15.64
CA PHE A 194 8.07 30.10 -15.58
C PHE A 194 9.12 30.23 -16.68
N LEU A 195 8.71 30.37 -17.94
CA LEU A 195 9.63 30.46 -19.07
C LEU A 195 10.50 31.73 -19.02
N LYS A 196 9.95 32.85 -18.54
CA LYS A 196 10.72 34.07 -18.28
C LYS A 196 11.74 33.89 -17.16
N LEU A 197 11.42 33.13 -16.11
CA LEU A 197 12.39 32.79 -15.07
C LEU A 197 13.53 31.91 -15.61
N VAL A 198 13.21 30.92 -16.44
CA VAL A 198 14.24 30.09 -17.12
C VAL A 198 15.15 30.98 -17.96
N GLN A 199 14.59 31.96 -18.68
CA GLN A 199 15.33 32.92 -19.49
C GLN A 199 16.21 33.85 -18.64
N SER A 200 15.68 34.41 -17.55
CA SER A 200 16.39 35.39 -16.71
C SER A 200 17.50 34.77 -15.85
N THR A 201 17.44 33.45 -15.65
CA THR A 201 18.46 32.67 -14.93
C THR A 201 19.51 32.05 -15.86
N ASP A 202 19.60 32.55 -17.11
CA ASP A 202 20.55 32.12 -18.15
C ASP A 202 20.50 30.61 -18.49
N GLU A 203 19.37 29.93 -18.25
CA GLU A 203 19.22 28.49 -18.53
C GLU A 203 20.29 27.62 -17.80
N LYS A 204 20.61 27.95 -16.54
CA LYS A 204 21.67 27.30 -15.74
C LYS A 204 21.19 26.34 -14.64
N PHE A 205 19.88 26.19 -14.46
CA PHE A 205 19.30 25.50 -13.29
C PHE A 205 18.32 24.41 -13.68
N ASP A 206 18.16 23.42 -12.79
CA ASP A 206 17.23 22.30 -12.93
C ASP A 206 15.80 22.67 -12.46
N ASP A 207 14.88 21.71 -12.58
CA ASP A 207 13.47 21.89 -12.18
C ASP A 207 13.31 22.14 -10.67
N ASN A 208 14.07 21.44 -9.83
CA ASN A 208 14.01 21.59 -8.37
C ASN A 208 14.48 22.97 -7.91
N HIS A 209 15.57 23.49 -8.48
CA HIS A 209 16.09 24.80 -8.13
C HIS A 209 15.13 25.92 -8.57
N LEU A 210 14.59 25.84 -9.78
CA LEU A 210 13.59 26.79 -10.26
C LEU A 210 12.30 26.73 -9.42
N LEU A 211 11.88 25.54 -8.98
CA LEU A 211 10.78 25.38 -8.04
C LEU A 211 11.08 26.05 -6.69
N ASN A 212 12.30 25.91 -6.16
CA ASN A 212 12.72 26.56 -4.91
C ASN A 212 12.64 28.09 -5.00
N ILE A 213 12.93 28.68 -6.17
CA ILE A 213 12.74 30.12 -6.39
C ILE A 213 11.25 30.47 -6.26
N PHE A 214 10.36 29.77 -6.97
CA PHE A 214 8.91 30.02 -6.87
C PHE A 214 8.37 29.82 -5.46
N MET A 215 8.85 28.81 -4.74
CA MET A 215 8.47 28.54 -3.36
C MET A 215 9.12 29.49 -2.35
N GLY A 216 10.05 30.36 -2.79
CA GLY A 216 10.77 31.28 -1.92
C GLY A 216 11.57 30.55 -0.84
N SER A 217 12.13 29.40 -1.20
CA SER A 217 12.95 28.56 -0.34
C SER A 217 14.38 29.08 -0.25
N GLU A 218 14.83 29.32 0.97
CA GLU A 218 16.21 29.73 1.25
C GLU A 218 17.13 28.51 1.16
N THR A 219 17.91 28.43 0.09
CA THR A 219 18.91 27.38 -0.13
C THR A 219 20.28 28.03 -0.34
N ALA A 220 21.35 27.25 -0.18
CA ALA A 220 22.71 27.76 -0.42
C ALA A 220 22.87 28.35 -1.83
N GLN A 221 22.23 27.74 -2.84
CA GLN A 221 22.27 28.22 -4.23
C GLN A 221 21.42 29.49 -4.43
N THR A 222 20.18 29.53 -3.94
CA THR A 222 19.29 30.70 -4.13
C THR A 222 19.87 31.96 -3.48
N ILE A 223 20.59 31.81 -2.36
CA ILE A 223 21.31 32.91 -1.71
C ILE A 223 22.58 33.28 -2.50
N ALA A 224 23.39 32.30 -2.89
CA ALA A 224 24.67 32.56 -3.58
C ALA A 224 24.50 33.27 -4.93
N TYR A 225 23.44 32.96 -5.66
CA TYR A 225 23.11 33.62 -6.94
C TYR A 225 22.23 34.87 -6.77
N GLU A 226 21.98 35.34 -5.54
CA GLU A 226 21.11 36.47 -5.20
C GLU A 226 19.69 36.38 -5.79
N GLN A 227 19.20 35.17 -6.03
CA GLN A 227 17.90 34.91 -6.64
C GLN A 227 16.74 35.19 -5.68
N ASN A 228 17.03 35.36 -4.39
CA ASN A 228 16.10 35.88 -3.40
C ASN A 228 15.66 37.33 -3.67
N LYS A 229 16.34 38.05 -4.57
CA LYS A 229 15.97 39.41 -4.99
C LYS A 229 15.11 39.44 -6.26
N LEU A 230 14.91 38.30 -6.92
CA LEU A 230 14.11 38.23 -8.15
C LEU A 230 12.62 38.47 -7.84
N PRO A 231 11.87 39.13 -8.74
CA PRO A 231 10.44 39.37 -8.54
C PRO A 231 9.62 38.07 -8.50
N GLU A 232 10.11 36.99 -9.11
CA GLU A 232 9.47 35.66 -9.10
C GLU A 232 9.69 34.90 -7.77
N TYR A 233 10.60 35.37 -6.90
CA TYR A 233 10.94 34.67 -5.67
C TYR A 233 9.75 34.65 -4.69
N GLY A 234 9.28 33.46 -4.33
CA GLY A 234 8.14 33.26 -3.45
C GLY A 234 6.76 33.50 -4.08
N LEU A 235 6.69 33.85 -5.37
CA LEU A 235 5.43 34.08 -6.08
C LEU A 235 4.56 32.82 -6.14
N GLY A 236 5.17 31.64 -6.17
CA GLY A 236 4.46 30.37 -6.26
C GLY A 236 3.84 29.88 -4.95
N LYS A 237 4.09 30.55 -3.81
CA LYS A 237 3.49 30.17 -2.51
C LYS A 237 1.97 30.25 -2.51
N THR A 238 1.39 31.18 -3.28
CA THR A 238 -0.07 31.34 -3.37
C THR A 238 -0.73 30.21 -4.14
N ASP A 239 -0.05 29.71 -5.18
CA ASP A 239 -0.59 28.70 -6.08
C ASP A 239 -0.31 27.27 -5.57
N GLY A 240 0.70 27.13 -4.71
CA GLY A 240 1.09 25.87 -4.10
C GLY A 240 2.08 25.06 -4.94
N GLU A 241 2.88 24.24 -4.26
CA GLU A 241 3.98 23.47 -4.86
C GLU A 241 3.50 22.47 -5.94
N ILE A 242 2.33 21.86 -5.72
CA ILE A 242 1.74 20.87 -6.63
C ILE A 242 1.46 21.50 -8.00
N LEU A 243 0.94 22.73 -8.04
CA LEU A 243 0.65 23.43 -9.29
C LEU A 243 1.94 23.66 -10.09
N TRP A 244 2.98 24.17 -9.45
CA TRP A 244 4.26 24.45 -10.10
C TRP A 244 4.96 23.17 -10.55
N LYS A 245 4.97 22.11 -9.74
CA LYS A 245 5.46 20.78 -10.17
C LYS A 245 4.72 20.27 -11.40
N SER A 246 3.38 20.37 -11.40
CA SER A 246 2.53 19.95 -12.51
C SER A 246 2.81 20.77 -13.78
N LEU A 247 3.03 22.07 -13.63
CA LEU A 247 3.33 23.00 -14.71
C LEU A 247 4.69 22.74 -15.32
N ILE A 248 5.76 22.65 -14.50
CA ILE A 248 7.12 22.44 -14.99
C ILE A 248 7.20 21.12 -15.76
N ARG A 249 6.58 20.07 -15.24
CA ARG A 249 6.54 18.76 -15.93
C ARG A 249 5.85 18.86 -17.29
N GLN A 250 4.70 19.53 -17.37
CA GLN A 250 4.00 19.71 -18.64
C GLN A 250 4.70 20.69 -19.59
N ALA A 251 5.47 21.65 -19.07
CA ALA A 251 6.32 22.50 -19.89
C ALA A 251 7.40 21.68 -20.62
N VAL A 252 7.99 20.68 -19.95
CA VAL A 252 8.90 19.70 -20.55
C VAL A 252 8.17 18.81 -21.57
N LEU A 253 7.07 18.16 -21.17
CA LEU A 253 6.32 17.23 -22.03
C LEU A 253 5.69 17.86 -23.28
N ASN A 254 5.45 19.17 -23.27
CA ASN A 254 4.96 19.93 -24.44
C ASN A 254 6.08 20.66 -25.18
N ASN A 255 7.35 20.36 -24.86
CA ASN A 255 8.55 20.93 -25.49
C ASN A 255 8.66 22.46 -25.37
N PHE A 256 8.13 23.11 -24.35
CA PHE A 256 8.47 24.51 -24.08
C PHE A 256 9.90 24.65 -23.52
N VAL A 257 10.30 23.66 -22.72
CA VAL A 257 11.67 23.51 -22.21
C VAL A 257 12.16 22.09 -22.47
N SER A 258 13.47 21.92 -22.56
CA SER A 258 14.14 20.62 -22.65
C SER A 258 15.12 20.44 -21.50
N LYS A 259 15.23 19.23 -20.97
CA LYS A 259 16.25 18.86 -19.99
C LYS A 259 17.55 18.50 -20.70
N ASP A 260 18.65 19.12 -20.30
CA ASP A 260 20.00 18.76 -20.71
C ASP A 260 20.51 17.61 -19.83
N ILE A 261 20.59 16.41 -20.41
CA ILE A 261 20.97 15.19 -19.68
C ILE A 261 22.46 15.22 -19.30
N ASP A 262 23.31 15.80 -20.15
CA ASP A 262 24.76 15.87 -19.92
C ASP A 262 25.12 16.87 -18.82
N SER A 263 24.25 17.85 -18.60
CA SER A 263 24.42 18.92 -17.61
C SER A 263 23.49 18.77 -16.40
N TYR A 264 23.30 17.54 -15.90
CA TYR A 264 22.53 17.26 -14.67
C TYR A 264 21.06 17.70 -14.69
N GLY A 265 20.41 17.68 -15.86
CA GLY A 265 18.97 17.95 -15.97
C GLY A 265 18.61 19.45 -15.99
N ILE A 266 19.58 20.33 -16.27
CA ILE A 266 19.34 21.76 -16.47
C ILE A 266 18.27 22.00 -17.53
N LEU A 267 17.37 22.95 -17.28
CA LEU A 267 16.29 23.30 -18.19
C LEU A 267 16.70 24.42 -19.16
N LYS A 268 16.54 24.16 -20.46
CA LYS A 268 16.81 25.10 -21.56
C LYS A 268 15.55 25.43 -22.33
N LEU A 269 15.39 26.67 -22.81
CA LEU A 269 14.25 27.04 -23.64
C LEU A 269 14.39 26.43 -25.04
N THR A 270 13.32 25.80 -25.50
CA THR A 270 13.23 25.38 -26.89
C THR A 270 12.80 26.55 -27.76
N LYS A 271 12.75 26.34 -29.08
CA LYS A 271 12.11 27.30 -29.99
C LYS A 271 10.64 27.55 -29.61
N ALA A 272 9.87 26.51 -29.30
CA ALA A 272 8.46 26.66 -28.91
C ALA A 272 8.30 27.45 -27.59
N GLY A 273 9.22 27.28 -26.64
CA GLY A 273 9.26 28.10 -25.42
C GLY A 273 9.47 29.58 -25.71
N LYS A 274 10.40 29.91 -26.60
CA LYS A 274 10.68 31.30 -27.01
C LYS A 274 9.51 31.90 -27.79
N ASP A 275 8.96 31.17 -28.74
CA ASP A 275 7.78 31.58 -29.52
C ASP A 275 6.57 31.86 -28.59
N PHE A 276 6.39 31.06 -27.52
CA PHE A 276 5.35 31.27 -26.51
C PHE A 276 5.58 32.51 -25.65
N ILE A 277 6.83 32.83 -25.28
CA ILE A 277 7.15 34.06 -24.54
C ILE A 277 6.77 35.30 -25.37
N GLU A 278 7.06 35.27 -26.68
CA GLU A 278 6.77 36.37 -27.60
C GLU A 278 5.27 36.51 -27.87
N ASN A 279 4.56 35.39 -28.06
CA ASN A 279 3.13 35.36 -28.37
C ASN A 279 2.41 34.33 -27.48
N PRO A 280 2.10 34.70 -26.22
CA PRO A 280 1.37 33.81 -25.31
C PRO A 280 -0.01 33.47 -25.86
N TYR A 281 -0.46 32.24 -25.62
CA TYR A 281 -1.80 31.77 -25.97
C TYR A 281 -2.40 30.94 -24.85
N SER A 282 -3.74 30.91 -24.79
CA SER A 282 -4.47 30.15 -23.77
C SER A 282 -4.26 28.65 -23.95
N LEU A 283 -3.92 27.99 -22.84
CA LEU A 283 -3.80 26.55 -22.74
C LEU A 283 -4.14 26.06 -21.34
N LYS A 284 -4.55 24.79 -21.26
CA LYS A 284 -4.84 24.11 -20.00
C LYS A 284 -3.83 23.03 -19.73
N PHE A 285 -3.42 22.92 -18.48
CA PHE A 285 -2.60 21.83 -17.97
C PHE A 285 -3.34 21.05 -16.90
N ILE A 286 -2.93 19.80 -16.72
CA ILE A 286 -3.46 18.90 -15.71
C ILE A 286 -2.83 19.24 -14.36
N LEU A 287 -3.65 19.36 -13.32
CA LEU A 287 -3.19 19.47 -11.94
C LEU A 287 -3.00 18.06 -11.38
N ASN A 288 -1.79 17.73 -10.94
CA ASN A 288 -1.53 16.46 -10.26
C ASN A 288 -2.22 16.44 -8.88
N GLU A 289 -2.55 15.26 -8.41
CA GLU A 289 -3.06 15.04 -7.05
C GLU A 289 -1.94 14.40 -6.22
N LEU A 290 -1.89 14.71 -4.93
CA LEU A 290 -1.03 13.97 -4.02
C LEU A 290 -1.54 12.53 -3.95
N ILE A 291 -0.64 11.58 -4.17
CA ILE A 291 -0.93 10.20 -3.79
C ILE A 291 -0.86 10.21 -2.27
N GLU A 292 -2.01 10.05 -1.62
CA GLU A 292 -2.04 9.87 -0.17
C GLU A 292 -1.05 8.76 0.17
N SER A 293 -0.03 9.09 0.97
CA SER A 293 0.80 8.06 1.58
C SER A 293 -0.17 7.20 2.37
N ALA A 294 -0.43 5.98 1.90
CA ALA A 294 -0.88 4.94 2.80
C ALA A 294 0.13 4.98 3.95
N ALA A 295 -0.31 5.49 5.11
CA ALA A 295 0.49 5.47 6.32
C ALA A 295 1.07 4.06 6.47
N ASP A 296 2.26 3.94 7.05
CA ASP A 296 2.98 2.68 7.25
C ASP A 296 2.09 1.60 7.90
N ASP A 297 1.26 0.93 7.11
CA ASP A 297 0.58 -0.32 7.42
C ASP A 297 1.58 -1.45 7.09
N ASP A 298 2.77 -1.37 7.68
CA ASP A 298 3.51 -2.59 7.97
C ASP A 298 2.85 -3.16 9.24
N GLU A 299 1.93 -4.10 9.01
CA GLU A 299 1.11 -4.84 9.99
C GLU A 299 -0.19 -4.20 10.51
N GLU A 300 -0.95 -3.51 9.67
CA GLU A 300 -2.40 -3.53 9.87
C GLU A 300 -3.05 -4.51 8.91
N ASP A 301 -4.03 -5.23 9.43
CA ASP A 301 -4.89 -6.16 8.73
C ASP A 301 -5.27 -5.60 7.36
N VAL A 302 -5.42 -6.50 6.40
CA VAL A 302 -5.87 -6.17 5.05
C VAL A 302 -7.23 -5.48 5.15
N LYS A 303 -7.22 -4.16 5.32
CA LYS A 303 -8.37 -3.28 5.15
C LYS A 303 -8.70 -3.39 3.67
N HIS A 304 -9.60 -4.32 3.36
CA HIS A 304 -10.21 -4.49 2.06
C HIS A 304 -11.10 -3.26 1.79
N GLY A 305 -10.48 -2.15 1.41
CA GLY A 305 -11.18 -0.98 0.95
C GLY A 305 -11.71 -1.23 -0.47
N THR A 306 -13.02 -1.41 -0.60
CA THR A 306 -13.91 -0.53 -1.39
C THR A 306 -15.35 -1.00 -1.19
N GLY A 307 -15.97 -0.56 -0.10
CA GLY A 307 -17.41 -0.48 0.08
C GLY A 307 -17.65 0.72 0.98
N ALA A 308 -18.52 1.66 0.58
CA ALA A 308 -19.02 2.63 1.54
C ALA A 308 -19.56 1.85 2.73
N LEU A 309 -19.03 2.09 3.93
CA LEU A 309 -19.46 1.41 5.15
C LEU A 309 -21.00 1.49 5.22
N ASP A 310 -21.66 0.33 5.18
CA ASP A 310 -23.12 0.28 5.24
C ASP A 310 -23.57 0.62 6.67
N ALA A 311 -23.85 1.91 6.87
CA ALA A 311 -24.26 2.46 8.16
C ALA A 311 -25.58 1.86 8.66
N GLN A 312 -26.46 1.41 7.74
CA GLN A 312 -27.72 0.80 8.11
C GLN A 312 -27.50 -0.62 8.62
N LEU A 313 -26.72 -1.43 7.91
CA LEU A 313 -26.34 -2.76 8.38
C LEU A 313 -25.53 -2.69 9.68
N LEU A 314 -24.63 -1.71 9.83
CA LEU A 314 -23.84 -1.54 11.05
C LEU A 314 -24.74 -1.28 12.27
N GLY A 315 -25.77 -0.45 12.12
CA GLY A 315 -26.78 -0.22 13.16
C GLY A 315 -27.47 -1.52 13.60
N LEU A 316 -27.92 -2.32 12.62
CA LEU A 316 -28.56 -3.61 12.88
C LEU A 316 -27.62 -4.61 13.57
N LEU A 317 -26.35 -4.67 13.15
CA LEU A 317 -25.34 -5.54 13.78
C LEU A 317 -25.00 -5.09 15.20
N LYS A 318 -24.91 -3.78 15.47
CA LYS A 318 -24.70 -3.23 16.82
C LYS A 318 -25.88 -3.56 17.74
N ASP A 319 -27.11 -3.48 17.26
CA ASP A 319 -28.30 -3.86 18.02
C ASP A 319 -28.36 -5.37 18.30
N LEU A 320 -28.02 -6.20 17.30
CA LEU A 320 -27.93 -7.64 17.47
C LEU A 320 -26.86 -8.02 18.50
N ARG A 321 -25.68 -7.39 18.42
CA ARG A 321 -24.59 -7.55 19.40
C ARG A 321 -25.07 -7.25 20.81
N LYS A 322 -25.72 -6.10 21.04
CA LYS A 322 -26.27 -5.72 22.35
C LYS A 322 -27.29 -6.75 22.85
N LYS A 323 -28.13 -7.27 21.96
CA LYS A 323 -29.14 -8.28 22.31
C LYS A 323 -28.50 -9.60 22.74
N ILE A 324 -27.48 -10.07 22.02
CA ILE A 324 -26.75 -11.30 22.34
C ILE A 324 -25.93 -11.14 23.63
N ALA A 325 -25.26 -10.00 23.78
CA ALA A 325 -24.50 -9.64 24.98
C ALA A 325 -25.38 -9.71 26.24
N LYS A 326 -26.58 -9.10 26.18
CA LYS A 326 -27.57 -9.17 27.27
C LYS A 326 -28.07 -10.60 27.55
N GLN A 327 -28.28 -11.41 26.52
CA GLN A 327 -28.70 -12.82 26.70
C GLN A 327 -27.62 -13.69 27.34
N LYS A 328 -26.34 -13.38 27.07
CA LYS A 328 -25.19 -14.11 27.56
C LYS A 328 -24.58 -13.51 28.83
N ASN A 329 -25.13 -12.39 29.30
CA ASN A 329 -24.65 -11.64 30.47
C ASN A 329 -23.16 -11.28 30.37
N VAL A 330 -22.74 -10.81 29.19
CA VAL A 330 -21.38 -10.34 28.91
C VAL A 330 -21.43 -8.95 28.25
N PRO A 331 -20.38 -8.12 28.36
CA PRO A 331 -20.30 -6.85 27.65
C PRO A 331 -20.38 -7.01 26.12
N PRO A 332 -20.89 -6.01 25.36
CA PRO A 332 -21.02 -6.10 23.91
C PRO A 332 -19.73 -6.40 23.16
N PHE A 333 -18.61 -5.77 23.53
CA PHE A 333 -17.31 -5.94 22.86
C PHE A 333 -16.74 -7.36 22.97
N VAL A 334 -17.18 -8.16 23.96
CA VAL A 334 -16.80 -9.57 24.13
C VAL A 334 -17.37 -10.44 22.99
N VAL A 335 -18.55 -10.09 22.47
CA VAL A 335 -19.21 -10.82 21.38
C VAL A 335 -18.46 -10.59 20.07
N PHE A 336 -18.39 -9.34 19.62
CA PHE A 336 -17.60 -8.88 18.48
C PHE A 336 -17.19 -7.42 18.68
N GLN A 337 -15.93 -7.10 18.40
CA GLN A 337 -15.43 -5.72 18.46
C GLN A 337 -15.97 -4.90 17.29
N ASP A 338 -15.95 -3.57 17.42
CA ASP A 338 -16.44 -2.65 16.39
C ASP A 338 -15.77 -2.87 15.01
N PRO A 339 -14.43 -3.08 14.90
CA PRO A 339 -13.78 -3.38 13.63
C PRO A 339 -14.32 -4.63 12.93
N SER A 340 -14.65 -5.69 13.69
CA SER A 340 -15.25 -6.91 13.13
C SER A 340 -16.64 -6.64 12.54
N LEU A 341 -17.44 -5.77 13.16
CA LEU A 341 -18.76 -5.41 12.64
C LEU A 341 -18.66 -4.55 11.38
N GLU A 342 -17.71 -3.62 11.35
CA GLU A 342 -17.44 -2.78 10.16
C GLU A 342 -16.98 -3.62 8.97
N GLU A 343 -16.12 -4.62 9.23
CA GLU A 343 -15.68 -5.55 8.21
C GLU A 343 -16.83 -6.46 7.73
N MET A 344 -17.73 -6.91 8.61
CA MET A 344 -18.96 -7.62 8.22
C MET A 344 -19.85 -6.76 7.30
N CYS A 345 -19.94 -5.45 7.52
CA CYS A 345 -20.68 -4.52 6.65
C CYS A 345 -20.03 -4.33 5.27
N THR A 346 -18.76 -4.66 5.14
CA THR A 346 -18.03 -4.53 3.88
C THR A 346 -18.08 -5.84 3.09
N HIS A 347 -18.02 -6.99 3.77
CA HIS A 347 -17.91 -8.31 3.15
C HIS A 347 -19.22 -9.09 3.06
N TYR A 348 -20.25 -8.71 3.82
CA TYR A 348 -21.55 -9.38 3.86
C TYR A 348 -21.45 -10.92 3.96
N PRO A 349 -20.82 -11.48 5.03
CA PRO A 349 -20.70 -12.92 5.21
C PRO A 349 -22.07 -13.57 5.45
N ILE A 350 -22.44 -14.52 4.60
CA ILE A 350 -23.72 -15.27 4.69
C ILE A 350 -23.51 -16.76 5.00
N VAL A 351 -22.27 -17.21 5.12
CA VAL A 351 -21.94 -18.57 5.58
C VAL A 351 -20.86 -18.55 6.65
N MET A 352 -20.81 -19.62 7.45
CA MET A 352 -19.92 -19.72 8.61
C MET A 352 -18.43 -19.61 8.24
N ASP A 353 -18.03 -20.13 7.08
CA ASP A 353 -16.63 -20.07 6.66
C ASP A 353 -16.21 -18.68 6.20
N GLU A 354 -17.12 -17.87 5.66
CA GLU A 354 -16.86 -16.44 5.37
C GLU A 354 -16.75 -15.65 6.67
N LEU A 355 -17.63 -15.92 7.64
CA LEU A 355 -17.61 -15.23 8.94
C LEU A 355 -16.30 -15.46 9.69
N LYS A 356 -15.74 -16.69 9.66
CA LYS A 356 -14.45 -17.01 10.28
C LYS A 356 -13.24 -16.28 9.67
N GLN A 357 -13.39 -15.67 8.49
CA GLN A 357 -12.31 -14.92 7.84
C GLN A 357 -12.30 -13.44 8.23
N ILE A 358 -13.36 -12.95 8.89
CA ILE A 358 -13.44 -11.59 9.40
C ILE A 358 -12.44 -11.43 10.55
N SER A 359 -11.69 -10.32 10.57
CA SER A 359 -10.74 -10.04 11.63
C SER A 359 -11.44 -9.97 12.99
N GLY A 360 -10.83 -10.60 14.00
CA GLY A 360 -11.42 -10.76 15.34
C GLY A 360 -12.53 -11.81 15.43
N VAL A 361 -12.86 -12.53 14.35
CA VAL A 361 -13.87 -13.60 14.35
C VAL A 361 -13.24 -14.98 14.27
N GLY A 362 -12.77 -15.42 15.42
CA GLY A 362 -12.21 -16.75 15.60
C GLY A 362 -13.17 -17.93 15.47
N HIS A 363 -12.62 -19.14 15.47
CA HIS A 363 -13.42 -20.37 15.51
C HIS A 363 -14.36 -20.40 16.74
N GLY A 364 -13.85 -20.06 17.94
CA GLY A 364 -14.65 -20.04 19.17
C GLY A 364 -15.82 -19.06 19.10
N LYS A 365 -15.54 -17.80 18.75
CA LYS A 365 -16.55 -16.74 18.63
C LYS A 365 -17.56 -17.01 17.50
N ALA A 366 -17.10 -17.49 16.34
CA ALA A 366 -17.96 -17.85 15.22
C ALA A 366 -18.95 -18.96 15.61
N VAL A 367 -18.50 -19.98 16.35
CA VAL A 367 -19.38 -21.07 16.83
C VAL A 367 -20.33 -20.58 17.94
N LYS A 368 -19.86 -19.76 18.89
CA LYS A 368 -20.67 -19.28 20.02
C LYS A 368 -21.69 -18.22 19.65
N PHE A 369 -21.34 -17.30 18.75
CA PHE A 369 -22.10 -16.09 18.49
C PHE A 369 -22.48 -15.89 17.02
N GLY A 370 -21.88 -16.63 16.06
CA GLY A 370 -21.95 -16.28 14.64
C GLY A 370 -23.27 -16.53 13.92
N SER A 371 -24.03 -17.57 14.29
CA SER A 371 -25.24 -17.96 13.54
C SER A 371 -26.30 -16.84 13.41
N PRO A 372 -26.66 -16.10 14.47
CA PRO A 372 -27.60 -14.98 14.35
C PRO A 372 -27.11 -13.83 13.45
N PHE A 373 -25.80 -13.58 13.41
CA PHE A 373 -25.21 -12.52 12.57
C PHE A 373 -25.31 -12.91 11.10
N ILE A 374 -24.98 -14.15 10.76
CA ILE A 374 -25.12 -14.69 9.41
C ILE A 374 -26.58 -14.61 8.93
N GLU A 375 -27.54 -14.98 9.77
CA GLU A 375 -28.96 -14.93 9.43
C GLU A 375 -29.44 -13.49 9.16
N LEU A 376 -29.01 -12.54 10.00
CA LEU A 376 -29.32 -11.12 9.82
C LEU A 376 -28.72 -10.56 8.54
N ILE A 377 -27.43 -10.82 8.28
CA ILE A 377 -26.73 -10.35 7.08
C ILE A 377 -27.34 -10.96 5.82
N LYS A 378 -27.64 -12.27 5.84
CA LYS A 378 -28.30 -12.96 4.73
C LYS A 378 -29.64 -12.32 4.40
N LYS A 379 -30.48 -12.08 5.41
CA LYS A 379 -31.77 -11.40 5.23
C LYS A 379 -31.60 -9.98 4.70
N TYR A 380 -30.64 -9.23 5.22
CA TYR A 380 -30.37 -7.86 4.78
C TYR A 380 -29.94 -7.80 3.30
N VAL A 381 -29.07 -8.72 2.87
CA VAL A 381 -28.65 -8.84 1.47
C VAL A 381 -29.84 -9.18 0.58
N GLU A 382 -30.68 -10.13 0.98
CA GLU A 382 -31.89 -10.52 0.22
C GLU A 382 -32.92 -9.38 0.12
N ASP A 383 -33.14 -8.64 1.21
CA ASP A 383 -34.14 -7.57 1.28
C ASP A 383 -33.72 -6.27 0.53
N ASN A 384 -32.41 -6.01 0.41
CA ASN A 384 -31.87 -4.77 -0.19
C ASN A 384 -31.16 -4.98 -1.54
N ASP A 385 -31.22 -6.20 -2.10
CA ASP A 385 -30.58 -6.59 -3.37
C ASP A 385 -29.11 -6.16 -3.44
N VAL A 386 -28.38 -6.40 -2.34
CA VAL A 386 -26.99 -5.99 -2.21
C VAL A 386 -26.13 -6.87 -3.10
N GLU A 387 -25.47 -6.26 -4.10
CA GLU A 387 -24.38 -6.92 -4.82
C GLU A 387 -23.23 -7.20 -3.86
N ARG A 388 -23.19 -8.44 -3.36
CA ARG A 388 -22.10 -8.90 -2.51
C ARG A 388 -20.82 -8.84 -3.34
N PRO A 389 -19.72 -8.25 -2.82
CA PRO A 389 -18.40 -8.45 -3.37
C PRO A 389 -17.96 -9.90 -3.09
N ILE A 390 -18.63 -10.87 -3.70
CA ILE A 390 -18.06 -12.19 -3.91
C ILE A 390 -16.87 -11.93 -4.82
N ASP A 391 -15.66 -11.96 -4.28
CA ASP A 391 -14.55 -12.71 -4.87
C ASP A 391 -13.20 -12.42 -4.22
N LEU A 392 -12.82 -13.37 -3.36
CA LEU A 392 -11.50 -13.93 -3.07
C LEU A 392 -11.25 -14.02 -1.56
N VAL A 393 -11.50 -15.20 -1.00
CA VAL A 393 -10.77 -15.60 0.22
C VAL A 393 -9.30 -15.74 -0.18
N ILE A 394 -8.48 -14.77 0.24
CA ILE A 394 -7.03 -14.82 0.04
C ILE A 394 -6.45 -15.70 1.14
N LYS A 395 -6.00 -16.90 0.80
CA LYS A 395 -5.23 -17.73 1.73
C LYS A 395 -3.87 -17.06 1.96
N THR A 396 -3.54 -16.77 3.21
CA THR A 396 -2.23 -16.23 3.61
C THR A 396 -1.29 -17.35 4.05
N GLN A 397 0.02 -17.08 4.01
CA GLN A 397 1.06 -18.03 4.39
C GLN A 397 0.92 -18.47 5.87
N ALA A 398 1.20 -19.74 6.14
CA ALA A 398 1.16 -20.33 7.48
C ALA A 398 2.22 -19.78 8.46
N ASN A 399 3.12 -18.86 8.08
CA ASN A 399 4.19 -18.39 8.98
C ASN A 399 3.67 -17.62 10.21
N LYS A 400 2.63 -16.77 10.07
CA LYS A 400 1.94 -16.19 11.24
C LYS A 400 1.26 -17.27 12.08
N SER A 401 0.77 -18.35 11.45
CA SER A 401 0.20 -19.48 12.18
C SER A 401 1.27 -20.30 12.93
N ALA A 402 2.51 -20.39 12.44
CA ALA A 402 3.58 -21.12 13.11
C ALA A 402 4.05 -20.43 14.40
N LEU A 403 4.17 -19.09 14.37
CA LEU A 403 4.45 -18.31 15.59
C LEU A 403 3.28 -18.43 16.57
N LYS A 404 2.03 -18.24 16.12
CA LYS A 404 0.83 -18.37 16.96
C LYS A 404 0.71 -19.75 17.59
N VAL A 405 0.88 -20.81 16.80
CA VAL A 405 0.89 -22.21 17.29
C VAL A 405 2.01 -22.41 18.31
N SER A 406 3.20 -21.86 18.06
CA SER A 406 4.29 -21.95 19.03
C SER A 406 3.99 -21.18 20.32
N ILE A 407 3.36 -20.01 20.26
CA ILE A 407 2.97 -19.25 21.45
C ILE A 407 1.93 -20.05 22.25
N ILE A 408 0.88 -20.55 21.60
CA ILE A 408 -0.16 -21.40 22.21
C ILE A 408 0.47 -22.60 22.93
N GLN A 409 1.35 -23.35 22.25
CA GLN A 409 2.00 -24.53 22.82
C GLN A 409 2.91 -24.21 24.02
N ASN A 410 3.56 -23.05 24.05
CA ASN A 410 4.41 -22.66 25.17
C ASN A 410 3.58 -22.16 26.36
N ILE A 411 2.46 -21.46 26.11
CA ILE A 411 1.51 -21.06 27.15
C ILE A 411 0.83 -22.29 27.78
N ASP A 412 0.45 -23.29 26.97
CA ASP A 412 -0.09 -24.57 27.47
C ASP A 412 0.91 -25.33 28.36
N ARG A 413 2.21 -25.08 28.18
CA ARG A 413 3.31 -25.62 29.01
C ARG A 413 3.66 -24.73 30.20
N GLN A 414 2.88 -23.67 30.46
CA GLN A 414 3.08 -22.72 31.54
C GLN A 414 4.44 -22.01 31.51
N ILE A 415 4.96 -21.72 30.31
CA ILE A 415 6.20 -20.96 30.14
C ILE A 415 5.88 -19.47 30.23
N GLY A 416 6.70 -18.70 30.97
CA GLY A 416 6.53 -17.25 31.10
C GLY A 416 6.66 -16.52 29.77
N LEU A 417 5.87 -15.45 29.58
CA LEU A 417 5.84 -14.69 28.33
C LEU A 417 7.20 -14.07 27.97
N GLU A 418 8.00 -13.68 28.96
CA GLU A 418 9.38 -13.21 28.75
C GLU A 418 10.30 -14.27 28.14
N ASP A 419 10.18 -15.52 28.58
CA ASP A 419 11.01 -16.62 28.09
C ASP A 419 10.59 -17.02 26.68
N ILE A 420 9.29 -16.94 26.37
CA ILE A 420 8.78 -17.11 25.01
C ILE A 420 9.39 -16.01 24.11
N ALA A 421 9.38 -14.75 24.54
CA ALA A 421 9.96 -13.63 23.80
C ALA A 421 11.45 -13.86 23.47
N LYS A 422 12.24 -14.20 24.51
CA LYS A 422 13.68 -14.52 24.37
C LYS A 422 13.93 -15.68 23.42
N SER A 423 13.14 -16.76 23.52
CA SER A 423 13.29 -17.95 22.66
C SER A 423 13.01 -17.68 21.18
N LYS A 424 12.19 -16.65 20.89
CA LYS A 424 11.79 -16.26 19.53
C LYS A 424 12.54 -15.06 18.99
N GLY A 425 13.38 -14.41 19.80
CA GLY A 425 14.14 -13.22 19.40
C GLY A 425 13.25 -12.02 19.09
N ILE A 426 12.08 -11.92 19.71
CA ILE A 426 11.14 -10.80 19.59
C ILE A 426 10.98 -10.10 20.94
N THR A 427 10.47 -8.87 20.93
CA THR A 427 10.31 -8.11 22.17
C THR A 427 9.12 -8.64 22.99
N TYR A 428 9.10 -8.33 24.28
CA TYR A 428 7.97 -8.65 25.14
C TYR A 428 6.67 -7.98 24.66
N PHE A 429 6.78 -6.74 24.18
CA PHE A 429 5.66 -6.01 23.58
C PHE A 429 5.09 -6.74 22.35
N ASP A 430 5.95 -7.26 21.47
CA ASP A 430 5.51 -8.03 20.29
C ASP A 430 4.82 -9.34 20.69
N ILE A 431 5.30 -10.02 21.75
CA ILE A 431 4.63 -11.20 22.31
C ILE A 431 3.24 -10.85 22.84
N LEU A 432 3.10 -9.78 23.62
CA LEU A 432 1.79 -9.36 24.13
C LEU A 432 0.81 -9.06 23.00
N LYS A 433 1.25 -8.35 21.95
CA LYS A 433 0.45 -8.08 20.76
C LYS A 433 0.00 -9.37 20.06
N GLU A 434 0.88 -10.36 19.93
CA GLU A 434 0.53 -11.66 19.35
C GLU A 434 -0.42 -12.48 20.22
N VAL A 435 -0.23 -12.50 21.55
CA VAL A 435 -1.12 -13.17 22.50
C VAL A 435 -2.52 -12.55 22.44
N GLU A 436 -2.60 -11.22 22.43
CA GLU A 436 -3.85 -10.47 22.25
C GLU A 436 -4.52 -10.84 20.92
N ALA A 437 -3.77 -10.89 19.82
CA ALA A 437 -4.30 -11.30 18.52
C ALA A 437 -4.83 -12.75 18.53
N ILE A 438 -4.18 -13.67 19.26
CA ILE A 438 -4.63 -15.06 19.41
C ILE A 438 -5.96 -15.11 20.17
N VAL A 439 -6.09 -14.38 21.27
CA VAL A 439 -7.33 -14.32 22.05
C VAL A 439 -8.44 -13.62 21.28
N ASN A 440 -8.16 -12.50 20.61
CA ASN A 440 -9.15 -11.81 19.79
C ASN A 440 -9.63 -12.70 18.63
N SER A 441 -8.74 -13.54 18.08
CA SER A 441 -9.05 -14.58 17.10
C SER A 441 -9.77 -15.81 17.68
N GLY A 442 -10.39 -15.72 18.86
CA GLY A 442 -11.28 -16.75 19.38
C GLY A 442 -10.61 -17.97 20.02
N THR A 443 -9.29 -17.93 20.23
CA THR A 443 -8.54 -19.02 20.86
C THR A 443 -8.49 -18.79 22.38
N LYS A 444 -8.93 -19.77 23.16
CA LYS A 444 -8.82 -19.70 24.62
C LYS A 444 -7.38 -20.00 25.04
N LEU A 445 -6.78 -19.05 25.76
CA LEU A 445 -5.47 -19.19 26.38
C LEU A 445 -5.61 -19.17 27.90
N ASN A 446 -4.87 -20.04 28.59
CA ASN A 446 -4.78 -20.02 30.04
C ASN A 446 -3.60 -19.17 30.48
N LEU A 447 -3.85 -17.89 30.81
CA LEU A 447 -2.83 -16.96 31.30
C LEU A 447 -2.78 -16.87 32.82
N GLY A 448 -3.62 -17.64 33.55
CA GLY A 448 -3.75 -17.54 35.01
C GLY A 448 -2.42 -17.70 35.73
N TYR A 449 -1.63 -18.71 35.37
CA TYR A 449 -0.33 -18.98 35.99
C TYR A 449 0.64 -17.79 35.96
N PHE A 450 0.58 -16.97 34.91
CA PHE A 450 1.44 -15.80 34.76
C PHE A 450 0.85 -14.58 35.46
N VAL A 451 -0.46 -14.37 35.32
CA VAL A 451 -1.17 -13.26 35.96
C VAL A 451 -1.09 -13.38 37.48
N ASP A 452 -1.22 -14.58 38.04
CA ASP A 452 -1.17 -14.84 39.48
C ASP A 452 0.23 -14.60 40.08
N GLU A 453 1.29 -14.59 39.25
CA GLU A 453 2.66 -14.26 39.68
C GLU A 453 2.93 -12.73 39.69
N VAL A 454 2.19 -11.98 38.87
CA VAL A 454 2.46 -10.54 38.62
C VAL A 454 1.42 -9.63 39.28
N ILE A 455 0.19 -10.10 39.44
CA ILE A 455 -0.95 -9.32 39.96
C ILE A 455 -1.61 -10.10 41.10
N ASP A 456 -1.76 -9.47 42.26
CA ASP A 456 -2.48 -10.03 43.40
C ASP A 456 -3.98 -10.21 43.12
N GLU A 457 -4.58 -11.20 43.78
CA GLU A 457 -5.97 -11.64 43.54
C GLU A 457 -7.00 -10.52 43.72
N ASP A 458 -6.83 -9.64 44.71
CA ASP A 458 -7.73 -8.51 44.95
C ASP A 458 -7.70 -7.50 43.79
N ARG A 459 -6.50 -7.18 43.28
CA ARG A 459 -6.32 -6.31 42.10
C ARG A 459 -6.82 -6.98 40.82
N GLN A 460 -6.67 -8.30 40.69
CA GLN A 460 -7.25 -9.01 39.56
C GLN A 460 -8.78 -8.91 39.54
N ASP A 461 -9.43 -9.14 40.67
CA ASP A 461 -10.89 -9.08 40.80
C ASP A 461 -11.42 -7.67 40.49
N GLU A 462 -10.74 -6.62 40.96
CA GLU A 462 -11.10 -5.23 40.68
C GLU A 462 -11.07 -4.93 39.17
N VAL A 463 -9.99 -5.28 38.47
CA VAL A 463 -9.89 -5.08 37.02
C VAL A 463 -10.91 -5.93 36.26
N PHE A 464 -11.21 -7.14 36.74
CA PHE A 464 -12.20 -8.02 36.13
C PHE A 464 -13.62 -7.46 36.26
N ASP A 465 -13.97 -6.92 37.43
CA ASP A 465 -15.26 -6.28 37.67
C ASP A 465 -15.39 -4.95 36.89
N TYR A 466 -14.30 -4.19 36.73
CA TYR A 466 -14.27 -3.04 35.83
C TYR A 466 -14.67 -3.41 34.41
N PHE A 467 -14.00 -4.40 33.80
CA PHE A 467 -14.32 -4.80 32.42
C PHE A 467 -15.70 -5.44 32.28
N ARG A 468 -16.29 -5.99 33.35
CA ARG A 468 -17.71 -6.43 33.34
C ARG A 468 -18.70 -5.26 33.24
N ALA A 469 -18.35 -4.11 33.82
CA ALA A 469 -19.19 -2.92 33.83
C ALA A 469 -18.88 -1.93 32.70
N ALA A 470 -17.70 -2.04 32.07
CA ALA A 470 -17.24 -1.12 31.04
C ALA A 470 -18.05 -1.21 29.74
N ASP A 471 -18.16 -0.07 29.05
CA ASP A 471 -18.82 0.02 27.73
C ASP A 471 -17.89 -0.38 26.58
N ASN A 472 -16.58 -0.24 26.76
CA ASN A 472 -15.53 -0.59 25.80
C ASN A 472 -14.37 -1.32 26.50
N ASP A 473 -13.42 -1.81 25.71
CA ASP A 473 -12.23 -2.51 26.18
C ASP A 473 -10.95 -1.65 26.10
N SER A 474 -11.08 -0.33 26.19
CA SER A 474 -9.95 0.61 26.11
C SER A 474 -9.05 0.49 27.34
N ILE A 475 -7.77 0.24 27.10
CA ILE A 475 -6.74 0.19 28.15
C ILE A 475 -6.54 1.60 28.76
N ASP A 476 -6.61 2.64 27.94
CA ASP A 476 -6.41 4.02 28.39
C ASP A 476 -7.56 4.51 29.28
N GLU A 477 -8.80 4.12 29.00
CA GLU A 477 -9.94 4.45 29.87
C GLU A 477 -9.86 3.68 31.19
N ALA A 478 -9.52 2.38 31.13
CA ALA A 478 -9.33 1.55 32.32
C ALA A 478 -8.25 2.11 33.26
N LEU A 479 -7.12 2.57 32.72
CA LEU A 479 -6.05 3.19 33.52
C LEU A 479 -6.47 4.50 34.18
N ASN A 480 -7.25 5.33 33.48
CA ASN A 480 -7.75 6.58 34.02
C ASN A 480 -8.74 6.35 35.18
N ASP A 481 -9.59 5.33 35.08
CA ASP A 481 -10.62 5.03 36.07
C ASP A 481 -10.08 4.26 37.28
N LEU A 482 -9.19 3.28 37.05
CA LEU A 482 -8.59 2.44 38.10
C LEU A 482 -7.37 3.09 38.78
N GLY A 483 -6.79 4.12 38.15
CA GLY A 483 -5.68 4.90 38.69
C GLY A 483 -4.32 4.49 38.15
N GLU A 484 -3.63 5.42 37.50
CA GLU A 484 -2.27 5.24 36.95
C GLU A 484 -1.19 4.99 38.02
N SER A 485 -1.49 5.28 39.30
CA SER A 485 -0.61 4.97 40.44
C SER A 485 -0.69 3.51 40.88
N ASP A 486 -1.83 2.87 40.65
CA ASP A 486 -2.17 1.57 41.21
C ASP A 486 -2.08 0.45 40.18
N TYR A 487 -2.10 0.78 38.89
CA TYR A 487 -1.95 -0.17 37.79
C TYR A 487 -1.02 0.34 36.70
N THR A 488 -0.17 -0.55 36.20
CA THR A 488 0.61 -0.33 34.99
C THR A 488 -0.21 -0.68 33.74
N ARG A 489 0.12 -0.06 32.61
CA ARG A 489 -0.51 -0.37 31.30
C ARG A 489 -0.42 -1.86 30.96
N GLU A 490 0.69 -2.49 31.32
CA GLU A 490 0.93 -3.91 31.06
C GLU A 490 0.01 -4.81 31.88
N GLU A 491 -0.20 -4.50 33.17
CA GLU A 491 -1.13 -5.25 34.03
C GLU A 491 -2.58 -5.17 33.52
N ILE A 492 -3.05 -3.97 33.15
CA ILE A 492 -4.39 -3.80 32.55
C ILE A 492 -4.50 -4.54 31.22
N GLN A 493 -3.46 -4.50 30.37
CA GLN A 493 -3.46 -5.22 29.10
C GLN A 493 -3.54 -6.74 29.30
N LEU A 494 -2.76 -7.30 30.23
CA LEU A 494 -2.80 -8.72 30.57
C LEU A 494 -4.17 -9.15 31.10
N MET A 495 -4.75 -8.35 32.00
CA MET A 495 -6.08 -8.60 32.55
C MET A 495 -7.18 -8.53 31.49
N ARG A 496 -7.10 -7.57 30.57
CA ARG A 496 -8.00 -7.49 29.40
C ARG A 496 -7.90 -8.74 28.54
N ILE A 497 -6.68 -9.23 28.26
CA ILE A 497 -6.48 -10.47 27.49
C ILE A 497 -7.08 -11.68 28.24
N LYS A 498 -6.84 -11.80 29.56
CA LYS A 498 -7.44 -12.86 30.40
C LYS A 498 -8.96 -12.80 30.35
N PHE A 499 -9.54 -11.62 30.55
CA PHE A 499 -10.98 -11.36 30.49
C PHE A 499 -11.60 -11.79 29.15
N MET A 500 -10.99 -11.38 28.03
CA MET A 500 -11.44 -11.73 26.68
C MET A 500 -11.32 -13.22 26.39
N SER A 501 -10.27 -13.87 26.89
CA SER A 501 -10.04 -15.31 26.76
C SER A 501 -11.09 -16.15 27.52
N GLU A 502 -11.51 -15.69 28.69
CA GLU A 502 -12.45 -16.41 29.55
C GLU A 502 -13.92 -16.22 29.16
N LEU A 503 -14.31 -15.01 28.79
CA LEU A 503 -15.71 -14.67 28.49
C LEU A 503 -16.02 -14.73 26.98
N GLY A 504 -15.06 -14.42 26.12
CA GLY A 504 -15.24 -14.36 24.66
C GLY A 504 -15.08 -15.71 23.95
N ASN A 505 -14.24 -16.60 24.49
CA ASN A 505 -13.75 -17.81 23.79
C ASN A 505 -14.09 -19.08 24.53
#